data_AF-A0A529SRW1-F1
#
_entry.id   AF-A0A529SRW1-F1
#
_cell.length_a   1.000
_cell.length_b   1.000
_cell.length_c   1.000
_cell.angle_alpha   90.00
_cell.angle_beta   90.00
_cell.angle_gamma   90.00
#
_symmetry.space_group_name_H-M   'P 1'
#
loop_
_entity.id
_entity.type
_entity.pdbx_description
1 polymer ?
#
loop_
_entity_poly.entity_id
_entity_poly.type
_entity_poly.pdbx_seq_one_letter_code
_entity_poly.pdbx_strand_id
1 'polypeptide(L)'
;MDALDERLVTLLRHDARRSVSDLAVDLGVSRATVRARMERLEKSGEIIGYTVVLRADAVDQRIRGVMMIEIEGHAADRVIRA
;
A
#
# COMPACT_ATOMS: atom_id res chain seq x y z
N MET A 1 -7.17 -2.45 10.61
CA MET A 1 -5.76 -2.21 11.02
C MET A 1 -5.75 -1.46 12.33
N ASP A 2 -4.78 -1.74 13.20
CA ASP A 2 -4.50 -0.93 14.39
C ASP A 2 -3.35 0.08 14.11
N ALA A 3 -3.08 0.99 15.04
CA ALA A 3 -2.04 2.02 14.87
C ALA A 3 -0.63 1.43 14.70
N LEU A 4 -0.37 0.22 15.20
CA LEU A 4 0.91 -0.45 15.01
C LEU A 4 1.05 -0.97 13.58
N ASP A 5 -0.01 -1.53 13.02
CA ASP A 5 -0.06 -1.95 11.62
C ASP A 5 0.18 -0.79 10.65
N GLU A 6 -0.42 0.37 10.91
CA GLU A 6 -0.25 1.57 10.08
C GLU A 6 1.21 2.03 10.07
N ARG A 7 1.86 2.04 11.23
CA ARG A 7 3.29 2.34 11.36
C ARG A 7 4.15 1.29 10.66
N LEU A 8 3.84 0.00 10.83
CA LEU A 8 4.55 -1.09 10.15
C LEU A 8 4.46 -0.95 8.63
N VAL A 9 3.26 -0.72 8.09
CA VAL A 9 3.06 -0.52 6.64
C VAL A 9 3.77 0.73 6.15
N THR A 10 3.82 1.81 6.95
CA THR A 10 4.58 3.00 6.61
C THR A 10 6.07 2.68 6.44
N LEU A 11 6.65 1.91 7.36
CA LEU A 11 8.06 1.48 7.27
C LEU A 11 8.31 0.56 6.06
N LEU A 12 7.41 -0.39 5.80
CA LEU A 12 7.52 -1.31 4.66
C LEU A 12 7.33 -0.61 3.30
N ARG A 13 6.49 0.43 3.22
CA ARG A 13 6.34 1.26 2.01
C ARG A 13 7.60 2.04 1.70
N HIS A 14 8.35 2.44 2.73
CA HIS A 14 9.63 3.10 2.55
C HIS A 14 10.71 2.12 2.10
N ASP A 15 10.82 0.97 2.77
CA ASP A 15 11.70 -0.12 2.37
C ASP A 15 11.17 -1.47 2.89
N ALA A 16 10.59 -2.25 1.97
CA ALA A 16 10.04 -3.57 2.27
C ALA A 16 11.13 -4.63 2.55
N ARG A 17 12.40 -4.34 2.26
CA ARG A 17 13.51 -5.28 2.47
C ARG A 17 14.14 -5.16 3.86
N ARG A 18 13.68 -4.21 4.68
CA ARG A 18 14.14 -4.05 6.05
C ARG A 18 13.99 -5.34 6.83
N SER A 19 14.99 -5.65 7.67
CA SER A 19 14.92 -6.85 8.47
C SER A 19 13.82 -6.73 9.52
N VAL A 20 13.21 -7.86 9.89
CA VAL A 20 12.24 -7.93 10.99
C VAL A 20 12.83 -7.38 12.30
N SER A 21 14.15 -7.53 12.51
CA SER A 21 14.85 -6.99 13.67
C SER A 21 14.82 -5.46 13.69
N ASP A 22 15.10 -4.81 12.56
CA ASP A 22 15.13 -3.35 12.48
C ASP A 22 13.72 -2.77 12.63
N LEU A 23 12.73 -3.42 12.00
CA LEU A 23 11.31 -3.05 12.15
C LEU A 23 10.85 -3.16 13.61
N ALA A 24 11.30 -4.21 14.31
CA ALA A 24 10.97 -4.42 15.72
C ALA A 24 11.56 -3.31 16.62
N VAL A 25 12.80 -2.89 16.36
CA VAL A 25 13.46 -1.79 17.08
C VAL A 25 12.70 -0.48 16.86
N ASP A 26 12.39 -0.11 15.62
CA ASP A 26 11.69 1.14 15.29
C ASP A 26 10.26 1.20 15.83
N LEU A 27 9.59 0.05 15.85
CA LEU A 27 8.21 -0.06 16.34
C LEU A 27 8.13 -0.23 17.85
N GLY A 28 9.24 -0.57 18.52
CA GLY A 28 9.30 -0.80 19.96
C GLY A 28 8.59 -2.09 20.41
N VAL A 29 8.59 -3.12 19.56
CA VAL A 29 7.90 -4.39 19.81
C VAL A 29 8.81 -5.59 19.56
N SER A 30 8.37 -6.79 19.91
CA SER A 30 9.17 -8.00 19.68
C SER A 30 9.20 -8.39 18.19
N ARG A 31 10.27 -9.08 17.78
CA ARG A 31 10.39 -9.67 16.42
C ARG A 31 9.23 -10.61 16.07
N ALA A 32 8.75 -11.37 17.06
CA ALA A 32 7.60 -12.27 16.89
C ALA A 32 6.31 -11.48 16.63
N THR A 33 6.11 -10.35 17.31
CA THR A 33 4.97 -9.46 17.10
C THR A 33 4.98 -8.91 15.67
N VAL A 34 6.12 -8.44 15.18
CA VAL A 34 6.25 -7.94 13.79
C VAL A 34 5.91 -9.03 12.79
N ARG A 35 6.48 -10.24 12.92
CA ARG A 35 6.17 -11.38 12.02
C ARG A 35 4.68 -11.71 12.00
N ALA A 36 4.07 -11.84 13.18
CA ALA A 36 2.64 -12.15 13.29
C ALA A 36 1.76 -11.06 12.67
N ARG A 37 2.16 -9.78 12.79
CA ARG A 37 1.46 -8.66 12.13
C ARG A 37 1.61 -8.71 10.62
N MET A 38 2.82 -8.92 10.09
CA MET A 38 3.05 -9.06 8.65
C MET A 38 2.24 -10.21 8.05
N GLU A 39 2.33 -11.41 8.62
CA GLU A 39 1.59 -12.60 8.15
C GLU A 39 0.08 -12.37 8.17
N ARG A 40 -0.44 -11.67 9.19
CA ARG A 40 -1.86 -11.35 9.27
C ARG A 40 -2.28 -10.39 8.17
N LEU A 41 -1.51 -9.33 7.95
CA LEU A 41 -1.80 -8.32 6.91
C LEU A 41 -1.72 -8.90 5.50
N GLU A 42 -0.80 -9.85 5.28
CA GLU A 42 -0.71 -10.59 4.02
C GLU A 42 -1.91 -11.54 3.84
N LYS A 43 -2.28 -12.30 4.87
CA LYS A 43 -3.44 -13.20 4.83
C LYS A 43 -4.77 -12.48 4.64
N SER A 44 -4.93 -11.30 5.23
CA SER A 44 -6.16 -10.52 5.11
C SER A 44 -6.26 -9.77 3.79
N GLY A 45 -5.15 -9.63 3.05
CA GLY A 45 -5.10 -8.96 1.75
C GLY A 45 -4.81 -7.46 1.84
N GLU A 46 -4.66 -6.90 3.04
CA GLU A 46 -4.18 -5.52 3.24
C GLU A 46 -2.78 -5.32 2.64
N ILE A 47 -1.92 -6.34 2.71
CA ILE A 47 -0.69 -6.42 1.92
C ILE A 47 -0.91 -7.46 0.82
N ILE A 48 -1.14 -6.97 -0.40
CA ILE A 48 -1.34 -7.84 -1.58
C ILE A 48 -0.01 -8.49 -2.01
N GLY A 49 1.11 -7.78 -1.81
CA GLY A 49 2.43 -8.30 -2.12
C GLY A 49 3.51 -7.22 -2.08
N TYR A 50 4.75 -7.66 -2.27
CA TYR A 50 5.92 -6.79 -2.33
C TYR A 50 6.43 -6.76 -3.78
N THR A 51 6.73 -5.56 -4.26
CA THR A 51 7.19 -5.37 -5.64
C THR A 51 8.48 -4.56 -5.69
N VAL A 52 9.21 -4.69 -6.79
CA VAL A 52 10.33 -3.83 -7.14
C VAL A 52 9.83 -2.74 -8.07
N VAL A 53 10.20 -1.49 -7.81
CA VAL A 53 9.93 -0.38 -8.74
C VAL A 53 11.15 -0.19 -9.63
N LEU A 54 11.03 -0.51 -10.92
CA LEU A 54 12.10 -0.36 -11.90
C LEU A 54 12.10 1.05 -12.49
N ARG A 55 13.26 1.46 -13.03
CA ARG A 55 13.36 2.71 -13.80
C ARG A 55 12.40 2.71 -15.00
N ALA A 56 12.21 1.55 -15.65
CA ALA A 56 11.23 1.40 -16.72
C ALA A 56 9.81 1.72 -16.20
N ASP A 57 9.41 1.21 -15.04
CA ASP A 57 8.08 1.49 -14.46
C ASP A 57 7.86 2.98 -14.12
N ALA A 58 8.94 3.67 -13.74
CA ALA A 58 8.91 5.10 -13.41
C ALA A 58 8.95 6.03 -14.64
N VAL A 59 9.47 5.56 -15.77
CA VAL A 59 9.70 6.36 -16.99
C VAL A 59 8.72 6.03 -18.11
N ASP A 60 8.18 4.81 -18.15
CA ASP A 60 7.36 4.34 -19.27
C ASP A 60 5.88 4.76 -19.19
N GLN A 61 5.49 5.48 -18.14
CA GLN A 61 4.28 6.30 -18.17
C GLN A 61 4.58 7.66 -18.82
N ARG A 62 4.91 7.66 -20.12
CA ARG A 62 5.13 8.91 -20.88
C ARG A 62 3.91 9.84 -20.82
N ILE A 63 2.73 9.30 -20.53
CA ILE A 63 1.50 10.06 -20.33
C ILE A 63 0.79 9.47 -19.11
N ARG A 64 0.74 10.25 -18.03
CA ARG A 64 -0.17 10.01 -16.90
C ARG A 64 -1.22 11.12 -16.92
N GLY A 65 -2.44 10.77 -17.30
CA GLY A 65 -3.56 11.70 -17.37
C GLY A 65 -4.53 11.49 -16.22
N VAL A 66 -4.98 12.58 -15.60
CA VAL A 66 -6.18 12.58 -14.78
C VAL A 66 -7.25 13.28 -15.60
N MET A 67 -8.35 12.58 -15.89
CA MET A 67 -9.50 13.16 -16.59
C MET A 67 -10.62 13.39 -15.58
N MET A 68 -11.13 14.62 -15.55
CA MET A 68 -12.36 14.94 -14.85
C MET A 68 -13.52 14.82 -15.83
N ILE A 69 -14.59 14.14 -15.41
CA ILE A 69 -15.82 14.04 -16.19
C ILE A 69 -16.88 14.82 -15.42
N GLU A 70 -17.36 15.91 -16.03
CA GLU A 70 -18.51 16.66 -15.52
C GLU A 70 -19.80 16.08 -16.10
N ILE A 71 -20.82 15.92 -15.27
CA ILE A 71 -22.09 15.33 -15.66
C ILE A 71 -23.19 16.33 -15.30
N GLU A 72 -23.86 16.87 -16.32
CA GLU A 72 -25.02 17.73 -16.12
C GLU A 72 -26.29 16.91 -15.83
N GLY A 73 -27.12 17.42 -14.91
CA GLY A 73 -28.42 16.83 -14.59
C GLY A 73 -28.35 15.57 -13.73
N HIS A 74 -29.28 14.62 -13.95
CA HIS A 74 -29.46 13.44 -13.08
C HIS A 74 -28.86 12.15 -13.67
N ALA A 75 -27.93 12.27 -14.61
CA ALA A 75 -27.34 11.12 -15.30
C ALA A 75 -26.14 10.48 -14.57
N ALA A 76 -25.72 11.03 -13.43
CA ALA A 76 -24.52 10.60 -12.70
C ALA A 76 -24.53 9.10 -12.35
N ASP A 77 -25.67 8.58 -11.86
CA ASP A 77 -25.80 7.18 -11.46
C ASP A 77 -25.62 6.18 -12.63
N ARG A 78 -25.96 6.61 -13.86
CA ARG A 78 -25.80 5.78 -15.06
C ARG A 78 -24.34 5.74 -15.52
N VAL A 79 -23.61 6.84 -15.37
CA VAL A 79 -22.21 6.96 -15.81
C VAL A 79 -21.27 6.25 -14.85
N ILE A 80 -21.55 6.24 -13.54
CA ILE A 80 -20.72 5.55 -12.54
C ILE A 80 -20.73 4.01 -12.70
N ARG A 81 -21.78 3.46 -13.32
CA ARG A 81 -21.98 2.00 -13.45
C ARG A 81 -21.53 1.42 -14.80
N ALA A 82 -21.14 2.25 -15.75
CA ALA A 82 -20.70 1.84 -17.09
C ALA A 82 -19.18 1.62 -17.12
#